data_AF-A0A352VJB1-F1
#
_entry.id   AF-A0A352VJB1-F1
#
_cell.length_a   1.000
_cell.length_b   1.000
_cell.length_c   1.000
_cell.angle_alpha   90.00
_cell.angle_beta   90.00
_cell.angle_gamma   90.00
#
_symmetry.space_group_name_H-M   'P 1'
#
loop_
_entity.id
_entity.type
_entity.pdbx_description
1 polymer ?
#
loop_
_entity_poly.entity_id
_entity_poly.type
_entity_poly.pdbx_seq_one_letter_code
_entity_poly.pdbx_strand_id
1 'polypeptide(L)'
;PDVGAAFSTIHREPAEDEDAEWREIEEAVHSADLPPHAQERAHKELSRLKKLNPVAPEAAVIRSHLDWIVALPWAARSADNLSVEHASRILESEHFGLGEVKERILD
;
A
#
# COMPACT_ATOMS: atom_id res chain seq x y z
N PRO A 1 22.05 48.26 14.27
CA PRO A 1 21.01 48.08 13.24
C PRO A 1 21.58 47.31 12.04
N ASP A 2 21.51 45.99 12.08
CA ASP A 2 21.31 45.17 10.88
C ASP A 2 20.84 43.79 11.35
N VAL A 3 19.51 43.61 11.36
CA VAL A 3 18.85 42.32 11.62
C VAL A 3 18.14 41.84 10.34
N GLY A 4 18.49 42.44 9.19
CA GLY A 4 17.71 42.33 7.96
C GLY A 4 18.01 41.11 7.09
N ALA A 5 19.04 40.31 7.38
CA ALA A 5 19.53 39.29 6.44
C ALA A 5 19.19 37.83 6.79
N ALA A 6 18.54 37.55 7.93
CA ALA A 6 18.41 36.17 8.43
C ALA A 6 17.01 35.54 8.35
N PHE A 7 16.02 36.20 7.72
CA PHE A 7 14.64 35.69 7.70
C PHE A 7 14.06 35.39 6.31
N SER A 8 14.79 35.64 5.22
CA SER A 8 14.22 35.47 3.87
C SER A 8 14.40 34.07 3.26
N THR A 9 14.90 33.08 4.00
CA THR A 9 15.21 31.75 3.44
C THR A 9 14.08 30.72 3.62
N ILE A 10 12.97 31.04 4.31
CA ILE A 10 11.94 30.04 4.68
C ILE A 10 10.70 30.05 3.76
N HIS A 11 10.58 30.94 2.77
CA HIS A 11 9.28 31.20 2.13
C HIS A 11 9.07 30.74 0.67
N ARG A 12 9.82 29.76 0.15
CA ARG A 12 9.60 29.30 -1.24
C ARG A 12 9.39 27.80 -1.48
N GLU A 13 9.61 26.92 -0.51
CA GLU A 13 9.74 25.48 -0.82
C GLU A 13 8.50 24.58 -0.59
N PRO A 14 7.51 24.87 0.29
CA PRO A 14 6.53 23.84 0.67
C PRO A 14 5.57 23.44 -0.46
N ALA A 15 5.17 24.38 -1.32
CA ALA A 15 4.21 24.10 -2.39
C ALA A 15 4.82 23.27 -3.53
N GLU A 16 6.10 23.47 -3.85
CA GLU A 16 6.78 22.71 -4.90
C GLU A 16 7.06 21.26 -4.45
N ASP A 17 7.37 21.07 -3.17
CA ASP A 17 7.59 19.76 -2.56
C ASP A 17 6.27 18.96 -2.48
N GLU A 18 5.16 19.61 -2.12
CA GLU A 18 3.82 19.01 -2.13
C GLU A 18 3.38 18.57 -3.54
N ASP A 19 3.60 19.41 -4.55
CA ASP A 19 3.31 19.09 -5.95
C ASP A 19 4.16 17.93 -6.49
N ALA A 20 5.37 17.74 -5.99
CA ALA A 20 6.21 16.58 -6.31
C ALA A 20 5.67 15.30 -5.64
N GLU A 21 5.37 15.36 -4.34
CA GLU A 21 4.79 14.23 -3.58
C GLU A 21 3.49 13.73 -4.24
N TRP A 22 2.60 14.64 -4.64
CA TRP A 22 1.33 14.23 -5.25
C TRP A 22 1.51 13.55 -6.60
N ARG A 23 2.52 13.94 -7.38
CA ARG A 23 2.84 13.29 -8.66
C ARG A 23 3.36 11.89 -8.45
N GLU A 24 4.22 11.67 -7.45
CA GLU A 24 4.72 10.33 -7.11
C GLU A 24 3.57 9.40 -6.70
N ILE A 25 2.65 9.88 -5.86
CA ILE A 25 1.48 9.09 -5.45
C ILE A 25 0.57 8.79 -6.64
N GLU A 26 0.36 9.77 -7.54
CA GLU A 26 -0.47 9.60 -8.74
C GLU A 26 0.14 8.57 -9.70
N GLU A 27 1.46 8.58 -9.88
CA GLU A 27 2.19 7.59 -10.67
C GLU A 27 2.13 6.19 -10.03
N ALA A 28 2.31 6.09 -8.72
CA ALA A 28 2.19 4.83 -7.99
C ALA A 28 0.79 4.23 -8.15
N VAL A 29 -0.27 5.03 -8.00
CA VAL A 29 -1.67 4.61 -8.21
C VAL A 29 -1.90 4.16 -9.65
N HIS A 30 -1.27 4.79 -10.64
CA HIS A 30 -1.38 4.37 -12.05
C HIS A 30 -0.68 3.04 -12.31
N SER A 31 0.47 2.79 -11.67
CA SER A 31 1.28 1.59 -11.86
C SER A 31 0.80 0.34 -11.09
N ALA A 32 -0.04 0.49 -10.06
CA ALA A 32 -0.39 -0.58 -9.13
C ALA A 32 -1.44 -1.59 -9.64
N ASP A 33 -1.80 -1.56 -10.93
CA ASP A 33 -2.79 -2.44 -11.57
C ASP A 33 -4.09 -2.59 -10.75
N LEU A 34 -4.58 -1.46 -10.24
CA LEU A 34 -5.73 -1.41 -9.35
C LEU A 34 -7.01 -1.84 -10.06
N PRO A 35 -7.86 -2.70 -9.44
CA PRO A 35 -9.19 -2.95 -9.96
C PRO A 35 -10.03 -1.65 -9.91
N PRO A 36 -11.08 -1.52 -10.75
CA PRO A 36 -11.80 -0.26 -10.93
C PRO A 36 -12.29 0.41 -9.63
N HIS A 37 -12.79 -0.38 -8.70
CA HIS A 37 -13.28 0.12 -7.42
C HIS A 37 -12.13 0.69 -6.54
N ALA A 38 -10.97 0.03 -6.52
CA ALA A 38 -9.81 0.48 -5.76
C ALA A 38 -9.20 1.73 -6.40
N GLN A 39 -9.16 1.78 -7.73
CA GLN A 39 -8.71 2.95 -8.48
C GLN A 39 -9.59 4.18 -8.20
N GLU A 40 -10.92 4.03 -8.24
CA GLU A 40 -11.85 5.12 -7.90
C GLU A 40 -11.63 5.63 -6.47
N ARG A 41 -11.45 4.71 -5.51
CA ARG A 41 -11.15 5.07 -4.12
C ARG A 41 -9.82 5.81 -3.97
N ALA A 42 -8.76 5.33 -4.60
CA ALA A 42 -7.44 5.97 -4.55
C ALA A 42 -7.49 7.41 -5.10
N HIS A 43 -8.14 7.62 -6.25
CA HIS A 43 -8.29 8.96 -6.83
C HIS A 43 -9.09 9.91 -5.94
N LYS A 44 -10.15 9.41 -5.29
CA LYS A 44 -10.97 10.20 -4.37
C LYS A 44 -10.18 10.64 -3.14
N GLU A 45 -9.39 9.74 -2.55
CA GLU A 45 -8.56 10.07 -1.39
C GLU A 45 -7.39 10.98 -1.76
N LEU A 46 -6.73 10.78 -2.91
CA LEU A 46 -5.71 11.70 -3.42
C LEU A 46 -6.28 13.11 -3.66
N SER A 47 -7.47 13.21 -4.25
CA SER A 47 -8.17 14.49 -4.45
C SER A 47 -8.52 15.19 -3.13
N ARG A 48 -8.74 14.41 -2.07
CA ARG A 48 -8.98 14.94 -0.72
C ARG A 48 -7.66 15.39 -0.08
N LEU A 49 -6.59 14.62 -0.24
CA LEU A 49 -5.26 14.94 0.26
C LEU A 49 -4.75 16.28 -0.30
N LYS A 50 -4.88 16.50 -1.62
CA LYS A 50 -4.52 17.75 -2.32
C LYS A 50 -5.24 19.00 -1.79
N LYS A 51 -6.34 18.84 -1.03
CA LYS A 51 -7.13 19.95 -0.47
C LYS A 51 -6.92 20.15 1.03
N LEU A 52 -6.24 19.22 1.70
CA LEU A 52 -6.01 19.29 3.13
C LEU A 52 -4.73 20.07 3.43
N ASN A 53 -4.67 20.64 4.63
CA ASN A 53 -3.40 21.12 5.16
C ASN A 53 -2.46 19.92 5.37
N PRO A 54 -1.24 19.91 4.81
CA PRO A 54 -0.29 18.79 4.91
C PRO A 54 0.09 18.39 6.34
N VAL A 55 -0.01 19.33 7.30
CA VAL A 55 0.30 19.15 8.72
C VAL A 55 -0.89 18.58 9.49
N ALA A 56 -2.09 18.53 8.88
CA ALA A 56 -3.27 17.99 9.52
C ALA A 56 -3.13 16.48 9.74
N PRO A 57 -3.58 15.94 10.89
CA PRO A 57 -3.49 14.51 11.20
C PRO A 57 -4.24 13.66 10.17
N GLU A 58 -5.32 14.18 9.58
CA GLU A 58 -6.07 13.52 8.51
C GLU A 58 -5.25 13.29 7.24
N ALA A 59 -4.30 14.20 6.92
CA ALA A 59 -3.44 14.05 5.74
C ALA A 59 -2.51 12.83 5.91
N ALA A 60 -1.94 12.64 7.10
CA ALA A 60 -1.09 11.48 7.40
C ALA A 60 -1.85 10.15 7.30
N VAL A 61 -3.12 10.13 7.73
CA VAL A 61 -3.98 8.94 7.62
C VAL A 61 -4.27 8.62 6.14
N ILE A 62 -4.57 9.63 5.32
CA ILE A 62 -4.84 9.44 3.89
C ILE A 62 -3.58 8.97 3.15
N ARG A 63 -2.41 9.54 3.43
CA ARG A 63 -1.12 9.07 2.86
C ARG A 63 -0.90 7.60 3.17
N SER A 64 -0.99 7.22 4.45
CA SER A 64 -0.82 5.83 4.89
C SER A 64 -1.79 4.87 4.20
N HIS A 65 -3.03 5.32 3.99
CA HIS A 65 -4.03 4.52 3.29
C HIS A 65 -3.72 4.32 1.80
N LEU A 66 -3.27 5.39 1.12
CA LEU A 66 -2.85 5.32 -0.28
C LEU A 66 -1.64 4.41 -0.44
N ASP A 67 -0.64 4.51 0.44
CA ASP A 67 0.53 3.64 0.48
C ASP A 67 0.14 2.16 0.58
N TRP A 68 -0.81 1.83 1.46
CA TRP A 68 -1.30 0.46 1.58
C TRP A 68 -2.03 -0.02 0.34
N ILE A 69 -2.87 0.82 -0.28
CA ILE A 69 -3.59 0.44 -1.50
C ILE A 69 -2.62 0.09 -2.63
N VAL A 70 -1.57 0.90 -2.84
CA VAL A 70 -0.62 0.67 -3.94
C VAL A 70 0.35 -0.48 -3.66
N ALA A 71 0.60 -0.82 -2.40
CA ALA A 71 1.50 -1.91 -2.02
C ALA A 71 0.88 -3.31 -2.16
N LEU A 72 -0.43 -3.43 -2.32
CA LEU A 72 -1.10 -4.73 -2.41
C LEU A 72 -0.87 -5.38 -3.79
N PRO A 73 -0.63 -6.71 -3.85
CA PRO A 73 -0.43 -7.44 -5.10
C PRO A 73 -1.77 -7.72 -5.81
N TRP A 74 -2.41 -6.69 -6.37
CA TRP A 74 -3.74 -6.81 -6.98
C TRP A 74 -3.82 -7.79 -8.14
N ALA A 75 -2.81 -7.77 -9.03
CA ALA A 75 -2.73 -8.65 -10.19
C ALA A 75 -1.88 -9.90 -9.95
N ALA A 76 -0.90 -9.84 -9.05
CA ALA A 76 0.03 -10.94 -8.83
C ALA A 76 -0.65 -12.10 -8.10
N ARG A 77 -0.54 -13.30 -8.67
CA ARG A 77 -1.01 -14.55 -8.07
C ARG A 77 0.10 -15.60 -8.12
N SER A 78 0.22 -16.38 -7.05
CA SER A 78 1.04 -17.58 -7.06
C SER A 78 0.38 -18.67 -7.91
N ALA A 79 1.19 -19.59 -8.43
CA ALA A 79 0.67 -20.82 -8.99
C ALA A 79 0.18 -21.72 -7.85
N ASP A 80 -1.07 -22.16 -7.93
CA ASP A 80 -1.63 -23.08 -6.96
C ASP A 80 -1.18 -24.51 -7.24
N ASN A 81 -0.88 -25.26 -6.17
CA ASN A 81 -0.59 -26.69 -6.23
C ASN A 81 -1.69 -27.45 -5.49
N LEU A 82 -2.61 -28.06 -6.25
CA LEU A 82 -3.77 -28.78 -5.73
C LEU A 82 -3.54 -30.30 -5.63
N SER A 83 -2.28 -30.76 -5.66
CA SER A 83 -1.98 -32.19 -5.54
C SER A 83 -2.16 -32.68 -4.11
N VAL A 84 -3.23 -33.44 -3.88
CA VAL A 84 -3.51 -34.11 -2.61
C VAL A 84 -2.39 -35.07 -2.21
N GLU A 85 -1.80 -35.78 -3.18
CA GLU A 85 -0.68 -36.69 -2.92
C GLU A 85 0.56 -35.94 -2.44
N HIS A 86 0.87 -34.80 -3.06
CA HIS A 86 1.95 -33.93 -2.62
C HIS A 86 1.69 -33.37 -1.21
N ALA A 87 0.47 -32.88 -0.95
CA ALA A 87 0.07 -32.37 0.35
C ALA A 87 0.16 -33.45 1.44
N SER A 88 -0.30 -34.68 1.17
CA SER A 88 -0.22 -35.83 2.06
C SER A 88 1.22 -36.17 2.45
N ARG A 89 2.14 -36.20 1.46
CA ARG A 89 3.57 -36.45 1.70
C ARG A 89 4.22 -35.38 2.59
N ILE A 90 3.90 -34.11 2.38
CA ILE A 90 4.41 -33.02 3.22
C ILE A 90 3.84 -33.11 4.64
N LEU A 91 2.53 -33.35 4.78
CA LEU A 91 1.91 -33.50 6.09
C LEU A 91 2.51 -34.65 6.90
N GLU A 92 2.82 -35.79 6.27
CA GLU A 92 3.42 -36.93 6.96
C GLU A 92 4.88 -36.70 7.34
N SER A 93 5.65 -36.01 6.51
CA SER A 93 7.07 -35.74 6.78
C SER A 93 7.31 -34.63 7.80
N GLU A 94 6.48 -33.59 7.79
CA GLU A 94 6.66 -32.41 8.65
C GLU A 94 5.88 -32.50 9.98
N HIS A 95 4.92 -33.42 10.09
CA HIS A 95 4.08 -33.55 11.28
C HIS A 95 3.91 -35.02 11.69
N PHE A 96 4.37 -35.40 12.88
CA PHE A 96 4.19 -36.75 13.41
C PHE A 96 2.79 -36.96 13.99
N GLY A 97 2.15 -38.10 13.69
CA GLY A 97 0.80 -38.43 14.18
C GLY A 97 -0.31 -37.65 13.49
N LEU A 98 -1.36 -37.25 14.23
CA LEU A 98 -2.47 -36.41 13.75
C LEU A 98 -3.32 -37.00 12.60
N GLY A 99 -3.50 -38.33 12.55
CA GLY A 99 -4.22 -39.01 11.46
C GLY A 99 -5.59 -38.40 11.11
N GLU A 100 -6.49 -38.31 12.09
CA GLU A 100 -7.84 -37.74 11.90
C GLU A 100 -7.81 -36.26 11.46
N VAL A 101 -6.82 -35.49 11.93
CA VAL A 101 -6.66 -34.08 11.57
C VAL A 101 -6.12 -33.94 10.14
N LYS A 102 -5.17 -34.79 9.75
CA LYS A 102 -4.58 -34.81 8.40
C LYS A 102 -5.60 -35.23 7.36
N GLU A 103 -6.41 -36.26 7.62
CA GLU A 103 -7.53 -36.65 6.75
C GLU A 103 -8.47 -35.46 6.50
N ARG A 104 -8.89 -34.77 7.57
CA ARG A 104 -9.77 -33.60 7.44
C ARG A 104 -9.17 -32.40 6.69
N ILE A 105 -7.84 -32.27 6.64
CA ILE A 105 -7.17 -31.21 5.85
C ILE A 105 -7.12 -31.58 4.36
N LEU A 106 -7.09 -32.88 4.04
CA LEU A 106 -6.99 -33.38 2.67
C LEU A 106 -8.34 -33.58 1.97
N ASP A 107 -9.43 -33.68 2.74
CA ASP A 107 -10.84 -33.72 2.28
C ASP A 107 -11.34 -32.35 1.77
#